data_AF-A0A382HX20-F1
#
_entry.id   AF-A0A382HX20-F1
#
_cell.length_a   1.000
_cell.length_b   1.000
_cell.length_c   1.000
_cell.angle_alpha   90.00
_cell.angle_beta   90.00
_cell.angle_gamma   90.00
#
_symmetry.space_group_name_H-M   'P 1'
#
loop_
_entity.id
_entity.type
_entity.pdbx_description
1 polymer ?
#
loop_
_entity_poly.entity_id
_entity_poly.type
_entity_poly.pdbx_seq_one_letter_code
_entity_poly.pdbx_strand_id
1 'polypeptide(L)'
;MALHDSVRDALPIRLGNRKYNIDLSRLARATIDPIRQGYDTQGQPGEQSLNQAGVWKRTRSDWELGAGQQDADMMESTLREYHTSLGIDPWTKGEVKLHKATTKIDPSTFTNDNVFLATGGDYVYMTEGQDIHPSDDGGQTWLASFTMTVPNPIKGIASDGTNLFVADAVGVATVSGVGPHGTALWPLVGAADVWVANGYLLAAVGARLTHLSGTLAAPTAPNTAADIAGENFTQVDEWKEVIGTPVGIFAAGNKGTRGRIYYVGINDSTSAL
;
A
#
# COMPACT_ATOMS: atom_id res chain seq x y z
N MET A 1 -2.51 7.02 83.29
CA MET A 1 -2.73 5.94 82.31
C MET A 1 -1.61 6.04 81.28
N ALA A 2 -0.59 5.21 81.43
CA ALA A 2 0.50 5.05 80.47
C ALA A 2 0.58 3.55 80.17
N LEU A 3 0.48 3.19 78.89
CA LEU A 3 0.57 1.82 78.43
C LEU A 3 1.98 1.29 78.74
N HIS A 4 2.08 0.25 79.57
CA HIS A 4 3.27 -0.59 79.60
C HIS A 4 3.25 -1.46 78.34
N ASP A 5 4.11 -1.09 77.40
CA ASP A 5 4.60 -1.92 76.33
C ASP A 5 5.15 -3.23 76.91
N SER A 6 4.31 -4.27 76.97
CA SER A 6 4.74 -5.60 77.43
C SER A 6 5.25 -6.38 76.22
N VAL A 7 6.45 -6.04 75.76
CA VAL A 7 7.23 -6.94 74.92
C VAL A 7 7.41 -8.24 75.71
N ARG A 8 6.87 -9.35 75.21
CA ARG A 8 7.11 -10.66 75.81
C ARG A 8 8.56 -11.05 75.50
N ASP A 9 9.48 -10.72 76.40
CA ASP A 9 10.92 -10.97 76.21
C ASP A 9 11.32 -12.45 76.36
N ALA A 10 10.43 -13.29 76.90
CA ALA A 10 10.66 -14.72 77.04
C ALA A 10 9.40 -15.57 76.80
N LEU A 11 9.53 -16.62 75.99
CA LEU A 11 8.51 -17.67 75.83
C LEU A 11 9.00 -18.96 76.49
N PRO A 12 8.30 -19.47 77.52
CA PRO A 12 8.65 -20.74 78.14
C PRO A 12 8.28 -21.88 77.20
N ILE A 13 9.27 -22.68 76.80
CA ILE A 13 9.07 -23.92 76.05
C ILE A 13 9.54 -25.12 76.86
N ARG A 14 9.06 -26.31 76.51
CA ARG A 14 9.49 -27.57 77.10
C ARG A 14 10.13 -28.45 76.05
N LEU A 15 11.28 -29.00 76.37
CA LEU A 15 11.90 -30.10 75.63
C LEU A 15 11.93 -31.30 76.58
N GLY A 16 11.02 -32.25 76.35
CA GLY A 16 10.72 -33.30 77.33
C GLY A 16 10.24 -32.72 78.66
N ASN A 17 10.82 -33.17 79.77
CA ASN A 17 10.43 -32.73 81.12
C ASN A 17 11.15 -31.47 81.63
N ARG A 18 12.06 -30.87 80.83
CA ARG A 18 12.78 -29.66 81.22
C ARG A 18 12.19 -28.41 80.57
N LYS A 19 12.03 -27.35 81.37
CA LYS A 19 11.56 -26.04 80.94
C LYS A 19 12.74 -25.15 80.59
N TYR A 20 12.65 -24.44 79.47
CA TYR A 20 13.60 -23.44 79.02
C TYR A 20 12.85 -22.15 78.67
N ASN A 21 13.48 -21.01 78.92
CA ASN A 21 13.01 -19.71 78.42
C ASN A 21 13.84 -19.37 77.19
N ILE A 22 13.18 -19.10 76.06
CA ILE A 22 13.86 -18.58 74.86
C ILE A 22 13.90 -17.05 74.98
N ASP A 23 15.08 -16.48 74.86
CA ASP A 23 15.28 -15.03 74.69
C ASP A 23 14.84 -14.61 73.28
N LEU A 24 13.80 -13.81 73.21
CA LEU A 24 13.19 -13.36 71.95
C LEU A 24 13.75 -12.02 71.48
N SER A 25 14.61 -11.36 72.28
CA SER A 25 15.15 -10.04 71.98
C SER A 25 15.99 -10.01 70.69
N ARG A 26 16.49 -11.18 70.25
CA ARG A 26 17.30 -11.35 69.04
C ARG A 26 16.57 -12.06 67.90
N LEU A 27 15.29 -12.41 68.08
CA LEU A 27 14.48 -13.11 67.08
C LEU A 27 13.49 -12.13 66.44
N ALA A 28 13.91 -11.52 65.33
CA ALA A 28 13.02 -10.72 64.50
C ALA A 28 12.48 -11.55 63.32
N ARG A 29 11.20 -11.40 62.98
CA ARG A 29 10.69 -11.85 61.68
C ARG A 29 11.26 -10.92 60.61
N ALA A 30 12.19 -11.42 59.81
CA ALA A 30 12.65 -10.74 58.61
C ALA A 30 12.07 -11.46 57.39
N THR A 31 11.29 -10.75 56.58
CA THR A 31 11.03 -11.18 55.20
C THR A 31 12.31 -11.00 54.41
N ILE A 32 12.71 -12.04 53.67
CA ILE A 32 13.79 -11.94 52.68
C ILE A 32 13.25 -11.08 51.53
N ASP A 33 14.02 -10.10 51.08
CA ASP A 33 13.64 -9.34 49.89
C ASP A 33 13.52 -10.31 48.71
N PRO A 34 12.35 -10.36 48.04
CA PRO A 34 12.20 -11.20 46.87
C PRO A 34 13.26 -10.79 45.85
N ILE A 35 14.02 -11.77 45.36
CA ILE A 35 15.16 -11.55 44.45
C ILE A 35 14.74 -10.78 43.18
N ARG A 36 13.43 -10.76 42.82
CA ARG A 36 12.83 -9.91 41.77
C ARG A 36 11.39 -9.53 42.08
N GLN A 37 10.98 -8.34 41.65
CA GLN A 37 9.58 -7.88 41.72
C GLN A 37 8.74 -8.61 40.67
N GLY A 38 7.64 -9.24 41.10
CA GLY A 38 6.67 -9.91 40.23
C GLY A 38 5.45 -9.05 39.93
N TYR A 39 5.63 -7.73 39.80
CA TYR A 39 4.54 -6.79 39.55
C TYR A 39 4.78 -6.08 38.22
N ASP A 40 3.75 -6.11 37.37
CA ASP A 40 3.73 -5.44 36.07
C ASP A 40 2.90 -4.16 36.19
N THR A 41 3.47 -3.03 35.82
CA THR A 41 2.85 -1.69 35.96
C THR A 41 2.43 -1.10 34.63
N GLN A 42 2.49 -1.84 33.52
CA GLN A 42 2.18 -1.34 32.18
C GLN A 42 0.83 -1.88 31.66
N GLY A 43 0.20 -1.11 30.76
CA GLY A 43 -1.10 -1.45 30.14
C GLY A 43 -1.01 -2.50 29.03
N GLN A 44 0.20 -2.96 28.71
CA GLN A 44 0.47 -4.12 27.86
C GLN A 44 1.16 -5.16 28.76
N PRO A 45 0.68 -6.42 28.83
CA PRO A 45 1.33 -7.46 29.63
C PRO A 45 2.83 -7.54 29.30
N GLY A 46 3.67 -7.16 30.27
CA GLY A 46 5.09 -6.93 30.09
C GLY A 46 5.93 -8.21 30.17
N GLU A 47 6.93 -8.28 29.28
CA GLU A 47 7.98 -9.30 29.17
C GLU A 47 8.92 -9.42 30.40
N GLN A 48 8.64 -8.69 31.48
CA GLN A 48 9.37 -8.74 32.75
C GLN A 48 9.01 -9.97 33.60
N SER A 49 7.92 -10.68 33.32
CA SER A 49 7.64 -11.96 33.97
C SER A 49 8.48 -13.07 33.33
N LEU A 50 9.77 -13.11 33.68
CA LEU A 50 10.65 -14.21 33.31
C LEU A 50 10.05 -15.52 33.83
N ASN A 51 9.75 -16.44 32.90
CA ASN A 51 9.58 -17.85 33.19
C ASN A 51 10.85 -18.37 33.88
N GLN A 52 10.72 -19.17 34.96
CA GLN A 52 11.84 -19.78 35.70
C GLN A 52 12.81 -20.60 34.82
N ALA A 53 12.39 -20.99 33.61
CA ALA A 53 13.18 -21.68 32.60
C ALA A 53 14.02 -20.76 31.69
N GLY A 54 14.08 -19.45 31.92
CA GLY A 54 14.97 -18.53 31.20
C GLY A 54 14.54 -18.20 29.76
N VAL A 55 13.28 -18.49 29.41
CA VAL A 55 12.72 -18.20 28.09
C VAL A 55 11.94 -16.89 28.12
N TRP A 56 12.26 -15.98 27.19
CA TRP A 56 11.50 -14.75 26.96
C TRP A 56 10.26 -15.08 26.13
N LYS A 57 9.08 -14.65 26.58
CA LYS A 57 7.85 -14.72 25.78
C LYS A 57 7.62 -13.35 25.16
N ARG A 58 7.71 -13.26 23.84
CA ARG A 58 7.27 -12.08 23.10
C ARG A 58 5.80 -12.20 22.77
N THR A 59 5.01 -11.20 23.16
CA THR A 59 3.59 -11.14 22.80
C THR A 59 3.37 -10.05 21.76
N ARG A 60 2.56 -10.36 20.76
CA ARG A 60 2.10 -9.40 19.76
C ARG A 60 0.59 -9.36 19.82
N SER A 61 0.04 -8.16 19.83
CA SER A 61 -1.40 -7.94 19.96
C SER A 61 -2.08 -7.66 18.62
N ASP A 62 -1.32 -7.40 17.56
CA ASP A 62 -1.82 -6.84 16.30
C ASP A 62 -0.82 -7.02 15.16
N TRP A 63 -1.31 -7.01 13.92
CA TRP A 63 -0.56 -7.13 12.67
C TRP A 63 -1.02 -6.16 11.57
N GLU A 64 -1.79 -5.11 11.91
CA GLU A 64 -2.42 -4.21 10.92
C GLU A 64 -1.44 -3.45 10.01
N LEU A 65 -0.15 -3.40 10.33
CA LEU A 65 0.84 -2.69 9.51
C LEU A 65 1.43 -3.54 8.38
N GLY A 66 1.05 -4.81 8.29
CA GLY A 66 1.38 -5.63 7.12
C GLY A 66 2.74 -6.33 7.18
N ALA A 67 3.21 -6.76 6.01
CA ALA A 67 4.44 -7.55 5.83
C ALA A 67 5.66 -6.65 5.56
N GLY A 68 6.86 -7.15 5.87
CA GLY A 68 8.14 -6.48 5.52
C GLY A 68 9.18 -6.49 6.63
N GLN A 69 8.82 -6.92 7.83
CA GLN A 69 9.71 -6.89 8.98
C GLN A 69 10.13 -8.29 9.41
N GLN A 70 11.39 -8.64 9.17
CA GLN A 70 11.96 -9.92 9.55
C GLN A 70 12.09 -10.06 11.08
N ASP A 71 12.61 -9.03 11.75
CA ASP A 71 12.95 -9.06 13.17
C ASP A 71 12.26 -7.92 13.93
N ALA A 72 11.84 -8.17 15.18
CA ALA A 72 11.23 -7.16 16.06
C ALA A 72 12.19 -6.63 17.13
N ASP A 73 13.49 -6.74 16.86
CA ASP A 73 14.56 -6.52 17.85
C ASP A 73 15.40 -5.26 17.55
N MET A 74 15.04 -4.50 16.51
CA MET A 74 15.69 -3.24 16.17
C MET A 74 14.92 -2.05 16.74
N MET A 75 15.61 -0.92 16.92
CA MET A 75 14.99 0.34 17.38
C MET A 75 13.85 0.80 16.44
N GLU A 76 14.03 0.58 15.14
CA GLU A 76 13.05 0.94 14.10
C GLU A 76 11.96 -0.13 13.91
N SER A 77 12.09 -1.28 14.58
CA SER A 77 11.11 -2.36 14.44
C SER A 77 9.79 -1.99 15.14
N THR A 78 8.69 -2.25 14.46
CA THR A 78 7.33 -2.14 15.01
C THR A 78 6.78 -3.50 15.44
N LEU A 79 6.00 -3.52 16.52
CA LEU A 79 5.38 -4.75 17.02
C LEU A 79 4.18 -5.21 16.16
N ARG A 80 3.75 -4.41 15.18
CA ARG A 80 2.52 -4.60 14.39
C ARG A 80 2.77 -5.00 12.93
N GLU A 81 4.02 -5.29 12.56
CA GLU A 81 4.39 -5.83 11.24
C GLU A 81 4.85 -7.28 11.35
N TYR A 82 4.82 -8.02 10.24
CA TYR A 82 5.27 -9.41 10.15
C TYR A 82 6.23 -9.61 8.96
N HIS A 83 6.89 -10.76 8.91
CA HIS A 83 7.92 -11.00 7.90
C HIS A 83 7.32 -11.24 6.51
N THR A 84 6.48 -12.27 6.38
CA THR A 84 5.89 -12.68 5.09
C THR A 84 4.40 -13.03 5.25
N SER A 85 3.60 -12.76 4.21
CA SER A 85 2.16 -13.09 4.17
C SER A 85 1.93 -14.33 3.30
N LEU A 86 0.92 -15.13 3.67
CA LEU A 86 0.40 -16.22 2.85
C LEU A 86 -1.11 -16.03 2.62
N GLY A 87 -1.49 -14.86 2.10
CA GLY A 87 -2.89 -14.58 1.80
C GLY A 87 -3.73 -14.27 3.04
N ILE A 88 -3.13 -13.70 4.09
CA ILE A 88 -3.81 -13.25 5.29
C ILE A 88 -4.01 -11.73 5.22
N ASP A 89 -5.23 -11.29 5.53
CA ASP A 89 -5.65 -9.90 5.64
C ASP A 89 -5.81 -9.54 7.14
N PRO A 90 -4.85 -8.77 7.70
CA PRO A 90 -4.89 -8.29 9.08
C PRO A 90 -5.27 -6.80 9.19
N TRP A 91 -5.80 -6.17 8.12
CA TRP A 91 -5.95 -4.72 8.04
C TRP A 91 -7.00 -4.14 8.99
N THR A 92 -7.90 -4.99 9.50
CA THR A 92 -8.85 -4.63 10.55
C THR A 92 -8.35 -5.15 11.89
N LYS A 93 -8.08 -4.23 12.83
CA LYS A 93 -7.63 -4.59 14.18
C LYS A 93 -8.57 -5.56 14.88
N GLY A 94 -8.02 -6.65 15.40
CA GLY A 94 -8.77 -7.71 16.10
C GLY A 94 -9.44 -8.72 15.17
N GLU A 95 -9.26 -8.59 13.85
CA GLU A 95 -9.76 -9.54 12.86
C GLU A 95 -8.59 -10.13 12.07
N VAL A 96 -8.70 -11.40 11.72
CA VAL A 96 -7.79 -12.07 10.80
C VAL A 96 -8.66 -12.82 9.80
N LYS A 97 -8.61 -12.41 8.53
CA LYS A 97 -9.35 -13.08 7.45
C LYS A 97 -8.40 -13.50 6.35
N LEU A 98 -8.83 -14.43 5.53
CA LEU A 98 -8.11 -14.75 4.29
C LEU A 98 -8.37 -13.62 3.28
N HIS A 99 -7.34 -13.27 2.51
CA HIS A 99 -7.54 -12.53 1.28
C HIS A 99 -8.51 -13.31 0.37
N LYS A 100 -9.24 -12.58 -0.48
CA LYS A 100 -10.16 -13.18 -1.43
C LYS A 100 -9.41 -14.26 -2.23
N ALA A 101 -9.98 -15.46 -2.30
CA ALA A 101 -9.41 -16.52 -3.12
C ALA A 101 -9.38 -16.05 -4.58
N THR A 102 -8.19 -16.01 -5.17
CA THR A 102 -8.03 -15.74 -6.60
C THR A 102 -8.14 -17.06 -7.34
N THR A 103 -9.19 -17.21 -8.14
CA THR A 103 -9.32 -18.33 -9.07
C THR A 103 -8.89 -17.85 -10.45
N LYS A 104 -8.09 -18.65 -11.14
CA LYS A 104 -7.83 -18.47 -12.56
C LYS A 104 -9.13 -18.80 -13.30
N ILE A 105 -9.83 -17.76 -13.78
CA ILE A 105 -11.11 -17.94 -14.46
C ILE A 105 -10.90 -18.48 -15.88
N ASP A 106 -9.81 -18.08 -16.53
CA ASP A 106 -9.34 -18.70 -17.78
C ASP A 106 -7.81 -18.60 -17.90
N PRO A 107 -7.13 -19.54 -18.58
CA PRO A 107 -5.85 -19.23 -19.19
C PRO A 107 -6.10 -18.11 -20.20
N SER A 108 -5.37 -17.00 -20.07
CA SER A 108 -5.30 -16.03 -21.15
C SER A 108 -4.94 -16.80 -22.42
N THR A 109 -5.90 -16.94 -23.34
CA THR A 109 -5.62 -17.38 -24.71
C THR A 109 -4.92 -16.29 -25.50
N PHE A 110 -4.84 -15.11 -24.88
CA PHE A 110 -4.06 -13.96 -25.29
C PHE A 110 -2.61 -14.39 -25.51
N THR A 111 -2.14 -14.22 -26.74
CA THR A 111 -0.82 -14.64 -27.23
C THR A 111 0.14 -13.48 -27.36
N ASN A 112 -0.36 -12.24 -27.25
CA ASN A 112 0.44 -11.04 -27.36
C ASN A 112 0.72 -10.40 -25.98
N ASP A 113 1.85 -9.72 -25.88
CA ASP A 113 2.16 -8.81 -24.78
C ASP A 113 1.24 -7.57 -24.82
N ASN A 114 1.36 -6.69 -23.82
CA ASN A 114 0.61 -5.42 -23.67
C ASN A 114 -0.81 -5.57 -23.09
N VAL A 115 -0.88 -6.32 -22.00
CA VAL A 115 -2.11 -6.49 -21.22
C VAL A 115 -2.20 -5.41 -20.14
N PHE A 116 -3.10 -4.46 -20.36
CA PHE A 116 -3.44 -3.39 -19.43
C PHE A 116 -4.92 -3.48 -19.06
N LEU A 117 -5.27 -2.93 -17.90
CA LEU A 117 -6.64 -2.92 -17.38
C LEU A 117 -7.05 -1.51 -16.98
N ALA A 118 -8.25 -1.09 -17.37
CA ALA A 118 -8.88 0.12 -16.86
C ALA A 118 -10.40 -0.05 -16.81
N THR A 119 -11.05 0.74 -15.95
CA THR A 119 -12.51 0.75 -15.82
C THR A 119 -13.08 2.02 -16.43
N GLY A 120 -14.20 1.93 -17.13
CA GLY A 120 -14.88 3.08 -17.73
C GLY A 120 -16.35 2.80 -17.96
N GLY A 121 -17.21 3.74 -17.55
CA GLY A 121 -18.64 3.50 -17.50
C GLY A 121 -18.97 2.27 -16.66
N ASP A 122 -19.78 1.37 -17.22
CA ASP A 122 -20.19 0.12 -16.57
C ASP A 122 -19.26 -1.07 -16.87
N TYR A 123 -18.12 -0.85 -17.53
CA TYR A 123 -17.24 -1.91 -18.02
C TYR A 123 -15.84 -1.87 -17.40
N VAL A 124 -15.25 -3.06 -17.28
CA VAL A 124 -13.80 -3.25 -17.17
C VAL A 124 -13.28 -3.54 -18.57
N TYR A 125 -12.19 -2.90 -18.97
CA TYR A 125 -11.53 -3.13 -20.25
C TYR A 125 -10.17 -3.74 -20.03
N MET A 126 -9.85 -4.76 -20.83
CA MET A 126 -8.53 -5.38 -20.90
C MET A 126 -7.99 -5.23 -22.31
N THR A 127 -6.71 -4.92 -22.46
CA THR A 127 -6.06 -4.85 -23.76
C THR A 127 -5.26 -6.11 -24.06
N GLU A 128 -5.09 -6.42 -25.33
CA GLU A 128 -4.14 -7.42 -25.80
C GLU A 128 -3.64 -7.04 -27.20
N GLY A 129 -2.34 -6.79 -27.34
CA GLY A 129 -1.82 -6.36 -28.63
C GLY A 129 -2.55 -5.12 -29.13
N GLN A 130 -3.39 -5.26 -30.16
CA GLN A 130 -4.20 -4.18 -30.74
C GLN A 130 -5.64 -4.16 -30.24
N ASP A 131 -6.08 -5.25 -29.62
CA ASP A 131 -7.47 -5.51 -29.27
C ASP A 131 -7.80 -5.06 -27.85
N ILE A 132 -9.05 -4.70 -27.65
CA ILE A 132 -9.61 -4.21 -26.39
C ILE A 132 -10.86 -5.05 -26.10
N HIS A 133 -10.84 -5.73 -24.96
CA HIS A 133 -11.88 -6.64 -24.52
C HIS A 133 -12.65 -5.99 -23.37
N PRO A 134 -13.93 -5.62 -23.57
CA PRO A 134 -14.80 -5.18 -22.50
C PRO A 134 -15.38 -6.37 -21.72
N SER A 135 -15.67 -6.13 -20.45
CA SER A 135 -16.38 -7.01 -19.53
C SER A 135 -17.37 -6.18 -18.70
N ASP A 136 -18.63 -6.60 -18.65
CA ASP A 136 -19.72 -5.99 -17.87
C ASP A 136 -19.99 -6.71 -16.53
N ASP A 137 -19.25 -7.78 -16.24
CA ASP A 137 -19.39 -8.60 -15.03
C ASP A 137 -18.18 -8.51 -14.09
N GLY A 138 -17.36 -7.46 -14.27
CA GLY A 138 -16.19 -7.19 -13.44
C GLY A 138 -14.96 -8.01 -13.81
N GLY A 139 -14.86 -8.48 -15.06
CA GLY A 139 -13.74 -9.26 -15.58
C GLY A 139 -13.90 -10.77 -15.43
N GLN A 140 -15.11 -11.26 -15.17
CA GLN A 140 -15.41 -12.70 -15.05
C GLN A 140 -15.57 -13.33 -16.42
N THR A 141 -16.17 -12.61 -17.37
CA THR A 141 -16.23 -12.99 -18.78
C THR A 141 -15.71 -11.85 -19.66
N TRP A 142 -14.99 -12.24 -20.71
CA TRP A 142 -14.46 -11.32 -21.73
C TRP A 142 -15.16 -11.63 -23.05
N LEU A 143 -15.74 -10.61 -23.68
CA LEU A 143 -16.51 -10.79 -24.90
C LEU A 143 -15.58 -11.10 -26.09
N ALA A 144 -15.48 -12.39 -26.45
CA ALA A 144 -14.55 -12.90 -27.46
C ALA A 144 -14.84 -12.45 -28.91
N SER A 145 -16.04 -11.96 -29.20
CA SER A 145 -16.48 -11.57 -30.56
C SER A 145 -16.54 -10.05 -30.78
N PHE A 146 -15.84 -9.27 -29.96
CA PHE A 146 -15.90 -7.81 -29.99
C PHE A 146 -14.65 -7.16 -30.58
N THR A 147 -14.81 -6.34 -31.63
CA THR A 147 -13.73 -5.78 -32.48
C THR A 147 -13.41 -4.33 -32.09
N MET A 148 -13.03 -4.11 -30.83
CA MET A 148 -12.44 -2.83 -30.43
C MET A 148 -10.95 -2.94 -30.66
N THR A 149 -10.47 -2.39 -31.77
CA THR A 149 -9.07 -2.55 -32.15
C THR A 149 -8.49 -1.18 -32.48
N VAL A 150 -7.25 -0.93 -32.07
CA VAL A 150 -6.48 0.22 -32.55
C VAL A 150 -5.45 -0.22 -33.59
N PRO A 151 -5.00 0.66 -34.50
CA PRO A 151 -4.16 0.22 -35.63
C PRO A 151 -2.78 -0.34 -35.27
N ASN A 152 -2.29 -0.11 -34.05
CA ASN A 152 -0.97 -0.53 -33.57
C ASN A 152 -1.06 -1.13 -32.16
N PRO A 153 -0.07 -1.95 -31.73
CA PRO A 153 -0.07 -2.47 -30.38
C PRO A 153 -0.21 -1.35 -29.34
N ILE A 154 -1.14 -1.56 -28.42
CA ILE A 154 -1.47 -0.67 -27.32
C ILE A 154 -0.30 -0.60 -26.38
N LYS A 155 0.02 0.58 -25.87
CA LYS A 155 1.14 0.79 -24.93
C LYS A 155 0.70 1.34 -23.57
N GLY A 156 -0.51 1.87 -23.50
CA GLY A 156 -1.06 2.48 -22.30
C GLY A 156 -2.57 2.62 -22.38
N ILE A 157 -3.23 2.61 -21.23
CA ILE A 157 -4.67 2.79 -21.10
C ILE A 157 -5.01 3.65 -19.90
N ALA A 158 -5.97 4.54 -20.06
CA ALA A 158 -6.50 5.35 -18.99
C ALA A 158 -8.01 5.55 -19.15
N SER A 159 -8.66 6.03 -18.11
CA SER A 159 -10.10 6.33 -18.14
C SER A 159 -10.40 7.56 -17.30
N ASP A 160 -11.35 8.37 -17.77
CA ASP A 160 -11.93 9.49 -17.01
C ASP A 160 -13.16 9.06 -16.18
N GLY A 161 -13.44 7.75 -16.15
CA GLY A 161 -14.61 7.15 -15.52
C GLY A 161 -15.81 6.98 -16.46
N THR A 162 -15.83 7.66 -17.61
CA THR A 162 -16.87 7.52 -18.64
C THR A 162 -16.29 6.97 -19.96
N ASN A 163 -15.17 7.55 -20.39
CA ASN A 163 -14.46 7.22 -21.62
C ASN A 163 -13.14 6.52 -21.29
N LEU A 164 -12.76 5.61 -22.18
CA LEU A 164 -11.49 4.93 -22.16
C LEU A 164 -10.55 5.61 -23.18
N PHE A 165 -9.28 5.74 -22.84
CA PHE A 165 -8.24 6.33 -23.67
C PHE A 165 -7.12 5.32 -23.84
N VAL A 166 -6.62 5.20 -25.06
CA VAL A 166 -5.65 4.18 -25.42
C VAL A 166 -4.52 4.82 -26.20
N ALA A 167 -3.28 4.63 -25.74
CA ALA A 167 -2.08 5.06 -26.44
C ALA A 167 -1.54 3.94 -27.34
N ASP A 168 -1.21 4.28 -28.59
CA ASP A 168 -0.54 3.40 -29.54
C ASP A 168 0.67 4.11 -30.18
N ALA A 169 1.30 3.51 -31.19
CA ALA A 169 2.46 4.10 -31.86
C ALA A 169 2.17 5.42 -32.61
N VAL A 170 0.91 5.74 -32.91
CA VAL A 170 0.49 6.89 -33.73
C VAL A 170 -0.14 7.99 -32.89
N GLY A 171 -0.73 7.66 -31.74
CA GLY A 171 -1.21 8.66 -30.78
C GLY A 171 -2.16 8.08 -29.75
N VAL A 172 -3.07 8.94 -29.27
CA VAL A 172 -4.11 8.55 -28.31
C VAL A 172 -5.47 8.50 -28.98
N ALA A 173 -6.11 7.34 -28.92
CA ALA A 173 -7.49 7.12 -29.33
C ALA A 173 -8.43 7.20 -28.13
N THR A 174 -9.66 7.65 -28.36
CA THR A 174 -10.75 7.44 -27.40
C THR A 174 -11.48 6.17 -27.78
N VAL A 175 -12.02 5.55 -26.75
CA VAL A 175 -12.82 4.34 -26.81
C VAL A 175 -14.03 4.56 -25.91
N SER A 176 -15.23 4.59 -26.49
CA SER A 176 -16.49 4.83 -25.78
C SER A 176 -17.46 3.68 -26.04
N GLY A 177 -17.82 2.93 -25.00
CA GLY A 177 -18.84 1.89 -25.08
C GLY A 177 -18.53 0.76 -26.07
N VAL A 178 -19.58 0.09 -26.52
CA VAL A 178 -19.56 -1.09 -27.38
C VAL A 178 -19.71 -0.63 -28.85
N GLY A 179 -18.61 -0.54 -29.62
CA GLY A 179 -18.62 -0.39 -31.09
C GLY A 179 -17.22 -0.54 -31.72
N PRO A 180 -17.07 -0.47 -33.06
CA PRO A 180 -15.76 -0.41 -33.69
C PRO A 180 -15.08 0.92 -33.34
N HIS A 181 -13.87 0.83 -32.78
CA HIS A 181 -12.95 1.96 -32.58
C HIS A 181 -11.80 1.81 -33.58
N GLY A 182 -11.03 2.86 -33.88
CA GLY A 182 -9.93 2.65 -34.83
C GLY A 182 -9.24 3.84 -35.48
N THR A 183 -9.08 4.97 -34.80
CA THR A 183 -8.06 5.99 -35.17
C THR A 183 -7.66 6.80 -33.94
N ALA A 184 -6.41 7.27 -33.90
CA ALA A 184 -5.97 8.22 -32.88
C ALA A 184 -6.71 9.55 -33.05
N LEU A 185 -7.37 10.02 -31.98
CA LEU A 185 -7.98 11.35 -31.94
C LEU A 185 -6.95 12.45 -31.72
N TRP A 186 -5.93 12.15 -30.90
CA TRP A 186 -4.77 13.03 -30.70
C TRP A 186 -3.55 12.38 -31.35
N PRO A 187 -3.16 12.81 -32.56
CA PRO A 187 -1.95 12.35 -33.20
C PRO A 187 -0.75 12.73 -32.33
N LEU A 188 0.01 11.72 -31.91
CA LEU A 188 1.18 11.88 -31.07
C LEU A 188 2.12 10.70 -31.36
N VAL A 189 2.90 10.84 -32.43
CA VAL A 189 3.75 9.75 -32.91
C VAL A 189 4.73 9.33 -31.83
N GLY A 190 4.78 8.04 -31.56
CA GLY A 190 5.64 7.48 -30.52
C GLY A 190 5.08 7.62 -29.11
N ALA A 191 3.77 7.86 -28.93
CA ALA A 191 3.13 7.80 -27.62
C ALA A 191 3.54 6.50 -26.90
N ALA A 192 3.97 6.67 -25.66
CA ALA A 192 4.46 5.59 -24.81
C ALA A 192 3.38 5.14 -23.82
N ASP A 193 2.56 6.07 -23.34
CA ASP A 193 1.52 5.81 -22.36
C ASP A 193 0.53 7.00 -22.31
N VAL A 194 -0.60 6.82 -21.63
CA VAL A 194 -1.66 7.82 -21.42
C VAL A 194 -2.19 7.73 -19.99
N TRP A 195 -2.49 8.88 -19.38
CA TRP A 195 -3.05 8.97 -18.03
C TRP A 195 -4.17 10.00 -17.97
N VAL A 196 -5.06 9.82 -16.99
CA VAL A 196 -6.03 10.84 -16.61
C VAL A 196 -5.74 11.26 -15.17
N ALA A 197 -5.42 12.53 -14.95
CA ALA A 197 -5.08 13.07 -13.64
C ALA A 197 -5.74 14.44 -13.43
N ASN A 198 -6.50 14.59 -12.35
CA ASN A 198 -7.22 15.83 -12.01
C ASN A 198 -8.08 16.40 -13.16
N GLY A 199 -8.69 15.52 -13.97
CA GLY A 199 -9.51 15.90 -15.13
C GLY A 199 -8.73 16.22 -16.40
N TYR A 200 -7.39 16.13 -16.39
CA TYR A 200 -6.55 16.31 -17.55
C TYR A 200 -6.17 14.98 -18.18
N LEU A 201 -6.26 14.91 -19.52
CA LEU A 201 -5.76 13.79 -20.30
C LEU A 201 -4.29 14.07 -20.66
N LEU A 202 -3.39 13.20 -20.22
CA LEU A 202 -1.94 13.38 -20.35
C LEU A 202 -1.35 12.22 -21.15
N ALA A 203 -0.33 12.49 -21.96
CA ALA A 203 0.39 11.45 -22.68
C ALA A 203 1.89 11.75 -22.72
N ALA A 204 2.69 10.70 -22.85
CA ALA A 204 4.15 10.82 -22.91
C ALA A 204 4.74 10.31 -24.23
N VAL A 205 5.82 10.96 -24.67
CA VAL A 205 6.72 10.50 -25.74
C VAL A 205 8.15 10.64 -25.23
N GLY A 206 8.75 9.52 -24.80
CA GLY A 206 10.05 9.54 -24.14
C GLY A 206 10.06 10.49 -22.92
N ALA A 207 10.93 11.50 -22.96
CA ALA A 207 11.03 12.52 -21.91
C ALA A 207 9.90 13.56 -21.93
N ARG A 208 9.17 13.69 -23.04
CA ARG A 208 8.09 14.68 -23.19
C ARG A 208 6.84 14.19 -22.46
N LEU A 209 6.27 15.03 -21.61
CA LEU A 209 4.95 14.87 -21.00
C LEU A 209 4.08 16.05 -21.44
N THR A 210 2.95 15.76 -22.09
CA THR A 210 2.07 16.79 -22.66
C THR A 210 0.63 16.58 -22.21
N HIS A 211 -0.09 17.68 -22.05
CA HIS A 211 -1.54 17.68 -21.93
C HIS A 211 -2.18 17.56 -23.32
N LEU A 212 -3.11 16.62 -23.47
CA LEU A 212 -3.93 16.44 -24.66
C LEU A 212 -5.17 17.34 -24.58
N SER A 213 -5.04 18.55 -25.14
CA SER A 213 -6.09 19.56 -25.12
C SER A 213 -7.19 19.33 -26.18
N GLY A 214 -8.32 20.03 -26.03
CA GLY A 214 -9.49 19.92 -26.90
C GLY A 214 -10.61 19.11 -26.26
N THR A 215 -11.59 18.71 -27.06
CA THR A 215 -12.68 17.82 -26.64
C THR A 215 -12.73 16.59 -27.53
N LEU A 216 -13.47 15.55 -27.13
CA LEU A 216 -13.68 14.37 -27.99
C LEU A 216 -14.26 14.73 -29.37
N ALA A 217 -15.09 15.78 -29.43
CA ALA A 217 -15.68 16.26 -30.68
C ALA A 217 -14.73 17.16 -31.51
N ALA A 218 -13.73 17.76 -30.86
CA ALA A 218 -12.77 18.67 -31.48
C ALA A 218 -11.40 18.51 -30.81
N PRO A 219 -10.69 17.39 -31.05
CA PRO A 219 -9.38 17.16 -30.47
C PRO A 219 -8.37 18.15 -31.08
N THR A 220 -7.47 18.67 -30.24
CA THR A 220 -6.42 19.58 -30.69
C THR A 220 -5.10 18.85 -30.71
N ALA A 221 -4.38 18.90 -31.84
CA ALA A 221 -3.08 18.26 -31.96
C ALA A 221 -2.13 18.77 -30.86
N PRO A 222 -1.43 17.88 -30.14
CA PRO A 222 -0.48 18.28 -29.11
C PRO A 222 0.61 19.17 -29.69
N ASN A 223 0.90 20.28 -29.03
CA ASN A 223 1.96 21.21 -29.40
C ASN A 223 2.78 21.57 -28.16
N THR A 224 3.93 22.20 -28.37
CA THR A 224 4.90 22.49 -27.29
C THR A 224 4.38 23.47 -26.23
N ALA A 225 3.30 24.21 -26.50
CA ALA A 225 2.68 25.08 -25.49
C ALA A 225 1.82 24.31 -24.48
N ALA A 226 1.53 23.03 -24.73
CA ALA A 226 0.83 22.13 -23.82
C ALA A 226 1.77 21.14 -23.11
N ASP A 227 3.09 21.32 -23.27
CA ASP A 227 4.10 20.47 -22.66
C ASP A 227 4.31 20.84 -21.19
N ILE A 228 4.04 19.88 -20.30
CA ILE A 228 4.43 19.94 -18.89
C ILE A 228 5.94 19.72 -18.78
N ALA A 229 6.46 18.78 -19.57
CA ALA A 229 7.88 18.56 -19.79
C ALA A 229 8.12 18.42 -21.30
N GLY A 230 8.97 19.27 -21.87
CA GLY A 230 9.27 19.20 -23.31
C GLY A 230 10.22 18.04 -23.66
N GLU A 231 10.40 17.79 -24.96
CA GLU A 231 11.29 16.73 -25.49
C GLU A 231 12.74 16.86 -25.02
N ASN A 232 13.17 18.09 -24.71
CA ASN A 232 14.52 18.38 -24.21
C ASN A 232 14.65 18.22 -22.68
N PHE A 233 13.62 17.72 -21.98
CA PHE A 233 13.66 17.53 -20.54
C PHE A 233 14.63 16.40 -20.17
N THR A 234 15.83 16.76 -19.72
CA THR A 234 16.92 15.78 -19.54
C THR A 234 16.82 14.94 -18.27
N GLN A 235 15.83 15.20 -17.42
CA GLN A 235 15.74 14.63 -16.08
C GLN A 235 14.93 13.32 -16.02
N VAL A 236 14.27 12.94 -17.11
CA VAL A 236 13.52 11.69 -17.31
C VAL A 236 13.81 11.19 -18.72
N ASP A 237 14.00 9.88 -18.90
CA ASP A 237 14.07 9.23 -20.20
C ASP A 237 12.68 8.70 -20.62
N GLU A 238 11.91 8.24 -19.64
CA GLU A 238 10.58 7.67 -19.84
C GLU A 238 9.70 7.89 -18.60
N TRP A 239 8.49 8.39 -18.80
CA TRP A 239 7.47 8.51 -17.76
C TRP A 239 6.82 7.14 -17.51
N LYS A 240 6.48 6.86 -16.25
CA LYS A 240 5.96 5.56 -15.81
C LYS A 240 4.60 5.62 -15.13
N GLU A 241 4.28 6.73 -14.49
CA GLU A 241 3.01 6.88 -13.78
C GLU A 241 2.69 8.37 -13.64
N VAL A 242 1.41 8.72 -13.79
CA VAL A 242 0.93 10.07 -13.48
C VAL A 242 -0.36 9.98 -12.68
N ILE A 243 -0.36 10.55 -11.48
CA ILE A 243 -1.52 10.54 -10.58
C ILE A 243 -1.98 11.95 -10.22
N GLY A 244 -3.29 12.09 -10.07
CA GLY A 244 -3.92 13.29 -9.54
C GLY A 244 -4.06 13.27 -8.02
N THR A 245 -3.86 14.42 -7.39
CA THR A 245 -4.12 14.63 -5.95
C THR A 245 -4.84 15.97 -5.75
N PRO A 246 -5.48 16.22 -4.60
CA PRO A 246 -6.13 17.51 -4.33
C PRO A 246 -5.19 18.73 -4.43
N VAL A 247 -3.88 18.53 -4.28
CA VAL A 247 -2.88 19.61 -4.32
C VAL A 247 -2.22 19.78 -5.69
N GLY A 248 -2.46 18.89 -6.65
CA GLY A 248 -1.86 18.93 -7.98
C GLY A 248 -1.59 17.54 -8.53
N ILE A 249 -0.78 17.47 -9.59
CA ILE A 249 -0.46 16.23 -10.30
C ILE A 249 0.96 15.79 -9.92
N PHE A 250 1.15 14.50 -9.67
CA PHE A 250 2.47 13.91 -9.49
C PHE A 250 2.79 13.00 -10.67
N ALA A 251 3.96 13.20 -11.26
CA ALA A 251 4.44 12.40 -12.39
C ALA A 251 5.74 11.70 -12.00
N ALA A 252 5.77 10.37 -12.13
CA ALA A 252 6.94 9.55 -11.88
C ALA A 252 7.58 9.12 -13.20
N GLY A 253 8.90 9.20 -13.28
CA GLY A 253 9.67 8.82 -14.46
C GLY A 253 11.05 8.31 -14.11
N ASN A 254 11.63 7.53 -15.01
CA ASN A 254 12.97 6.95 -14.83
C ASN A 254 14.01 7.74 -15.62
N LYS A 255 15.20 7.90 -15.03
CA LYS A 255 16.41 8.37 -15.70
C LYS A 255 17.52 7.35 -15.49
N GLY A 256 17.84 6.58 -16.53
CA GLY A 256 18.65 5.38 -16.39
C GLY A 256 18.13 4.46 -15.27
N THR A 257 18.94 4.23 -14.24
CA THR A 257 18.60 3.35 -13.09
C THR A 257 17.92 4.06 -11.92
N ARG A 258 17.55 5.34 -12.05
CA ARG A 258 16.96 6.13 -10.96
C ARG A 258 15.52 6.51 -11.28
N GLY A 259 14.60 6.16 -10.38
CA GLY A 259 13.24 6.70 -10.38
C GLY A 259 13.19 8.10 -9.78
N ARG A 260 12.34 8.96 -10.31
CA ARG A 260 12.12 10.34 -9.86
C ARG A 260 10.65 10.67 -9.89
N ILE A 261 10.21 11.49 -8.95
CA ILE A 261 8.83 11.97 -8.85
C ILE A 261 8.86 13.49 -8.92
N TYR A 262 8.02 14.06 -9.78
CA TYR A 262 7.87 15.49 -9.98
C TYR A 262 6.47 15.91 -9.58
N TYR A 263 6.37 17.12 -9.05
CA TYR A 263 5.11 17.79 -8.77
C TYR A 263 4.81 18.78 -9.90
N VAL A 264 3.58 18.72 -10.40
CA VAL A 264 3.03 19.60 -11.43
C VAL A 264 1.91 20.39 -10.77
N GLY A 265 2.14 21.68 -10.59
CA GLY A 265 1.14 22.60 -10.05
C GLY A 265 0.02 22.82 -11.06
N ILE A 266 -1.21 22.94 -10.57
CA ILE A 266 -2.36 23.35 -11.38
C ILE A 266 -2.65 24.81 -11.02
N ASN A 267 -2.53 25.72 -11.99
CA ASN A 267 -2.84 27.13 -11.78
C ASN A 267 -4.34 27.39 -12.01
N ASP A 268 -4.94 28.24 -11.18
CA ASP A 268 -6.34 28.66 -11.28
C ASP A 268 -6.63 29.68 -12.42
N SER A 269 -5.61 30.06 -13.21
CA SER A 269 -5.76 31.01 -14.32
C SER A 269 -5.72 30.30 -15.67
N THR A 270 -6.51 30.80 -16.63
CA THR A 270 -6.74 30.33 -18.02
C THR A 270 -5.52 30.14 -18.94
N SER A 271 -4.32 30.06 -18.40
CA SER A 271 -3.12 29.60 -19.09
C SER A 271 -3.05 28.07 -19.07
N ALA A 272 -2.48 27.47 -20.12
CA ALA A 272 -2.18 26.04 -20.15
C ALA A 272 -1.35 25.62 -18.90
N LEU A 273 -1.59 24.39 -18.44
CA LEU A 273 -0.90 23.72 -17.32
C LEU A 273 0.62 23.94 -17.33
#